data_AF-A0A6A5SHE9-F1
#
_entry.id   AF-A0A6A5SHE9-F1
#
_cell.length_a   1.000
_cell.length_b   1.000
_cell.length_c   1.000
_cell.angle_alpha   90.00
_cell.angle_beta   90.00
_cell.angle_gamma   90.00
#
_symmetry.space_group_name_H-M   'P 1'
#
loop_
_entity.id
_entity.type
_entity.pdbx_description
1 polymer ?
#
loop_
_entity_poly.entity_id
_entity_poly.type
_entity_poly.pdbx_seq_one_letter_code
_entity_poly.pdbx_strand_id
1 'polypeptide(L)'
;MSLVNLAHVCSHMQNASKARLGLTSIPVSKMHVNIALGLQREGFLSSVTLGGPTPPRPFLLQAQQDPERLDKMAEKLAAEPWLAYPTEETDDQGKKLKSPLGPEQVHEVHVPQNPARRRLWLGLKYWQNEPVLKNMKLVSKPTRRIWLTSEDLGKITRTRESSYVKGLTHPGECMFVTTDRGILEARECVERKLGGMALCRVW
;
A
#
# COMPACT_ATOMS: atom_id res chain seq x y z
N MET A 1 -8.07 17.36 -5.48
CA MET A 1 -7.70 16.06 -6.08
C MET A 1 -7.32 16.29 -7.54
N SER A 2 -6.06 16.09 -7.92
CA SER A 2 -5.62 16.27 -9.32
C SER A 2 -5.71 14.94 -10.07
N LEU A 3 -6.70 14.82 -10.97
CA LEU A 3 -6.81 13.67 -11.87
C LEU A 3 -5.65 13.59 -12.87
N VAL A 4 -4.98 14.71 -13.14
CA VAL A 4 -3.77 14.76 -13.98
C VAL A 4 -2.63 13.99 -13.29
N ASN A 5 -2.41 14.25 -12.01
CA ASN A 5 -1.37 13.56 -11.24
C ASN A 5 -1.70 12.07 -11.11
N LEU A 6 -2.97 11.71 -10.94
CA LEU A 6 -3.39 10.31 -10.94
C LEU A 6 -3.10 9.66 -12.30
N ALA A 7 -3.37 10.33 -13.42
CA ALA A 7 -3.04 9.81 -14.75
C ALA A 7 -1.54 9.50 -14.89
N HIS A 8 -0.66 10.39 -14.40
CA HIS A 8 0.78 10.15 -14.39
C HIS A 8 1.15 8.95 -13.52
N VAL A 9 0.54 8.79 -12.33
CA VAL A 9 0.75 7.62 -11.47
C VAL A 9 0.30 6.33 -12.16
N CYS A 10 -0.88 6.31 -12.78
CA CYS A 10 -1.39 5.15 -13.51
C CYS A 10 -0.44 4.70 -14.64
N SER A 11 0.09 5.65 -15.42
CA SER A 11 1.07 5.36 -16.48
C SER A 11 2.41 4.91 -15.90
N HIS A 12 2.87 5.54 -14.83
CA HIS A 12 4.11 5.17 -14.16
C HIS A 12 4.07 3.76 -13.57
N MET A 13 2.97 3.38 -12.93
CA MET A 13 2.75 2.03 -12.38
C MET A 13 2.78 0.95 -13.46
N GLN A 14 2.16 1.22 -14.62
CA GLN A 14 2.22 0.31 -15.76
C GLN A 14 3.63 0.17 -16.32
N ASN A 15 4.35 1.28 -16.45
CA ASN A 15 5.73 1.27 -16.96
C ASN A 15 6.67 0.51 -15.99
N ALA A 16 6.54 0.75 -14.69
CA ALA A 16 7.31 0.05 -13.67
C ALA A 16 7.02 -1.46 -13.66
N SER A 17 5.75 -1.84 -13.82
CA SER A 17 5.33 -3.24 -13.90
C SER A 17 5.87 -3.93 -15.15
N LYS A 18 5.81 -3.27 -16.32
CA LYS A 18 6.41 -3.75 -17.57
C LYS A 18 7.92 -3.91 -17.48
N ALA A 19 8.60 -2.97 -16.81
CA ALA A 19 10.04 -2.98 -16.59
C ALA A 19 10.50 -3.97 -15.50
N ARG A 20 9.57 -4.71 -14.86
CA ARG A 20 9.88 -5.71 -13.81
C ARG A 20 10.62 -5.14 -12.59
N LEU A 21 10.31 -3.89 -12.21
CA LEU A 21 10.87 -3.29 -11.00
C LEU A 21 10.23 -3.86 -9.74
N GLY A 22 11.01 -4.33 -8.77
CA GLY A 22 10.45 -4.81 -7.50
C GLY A 22 9.83 -3.69 -6.63
N LEU A 23 10.32 -2.47 -6.79
CA LEU A 23 9.96 -1.33 -5.95
C LEU A 23 9.87 -0.07 -6.83
N THR A 24 8.88 0.78 -6.58
CA THR A 24 8.71 2.04 -7.30
C THR A 24 8.26 3.17 -6.38
N SER A 25 8.49 4.42 -6.77
CA SER A 25 8.11 5.60 -5.99
C SER A 25 7.09 6.47 -6.70
N ILE A 26 6.10 6.97 -5.97
CA ILE A 26 5.11 7.93 -6.47
C ILE A 26 5.07 9.19 -5.59
N PRO A 27 4.65 10.35 -6.11
CA PRO A 27 4.49 11.55 -5.30
C PRO A 27 3.41 11.35 -4.22
N VAL A 28 3.66 11.86 -3.01
CA VAL A 28 2.73 11.70 -1.89
C VAL A 28 1.54 12.64 -2.06
N SER A 29 0.34 12.07 -1.98
CA SER A 29 -0.93 12.79 -1.90
C SER A 29 -1.93 11.93 -1.14
N LYS A 30 -2.86 12.55 -0.40
CA LYS A 30 -3.95 11.82 0.29
C LYS A 30 -4.69 10.88 -0.66
N MET A 31 -4.91 11.33 -1.91
CA MET A 31 -5.55 10.50 -2.94
C MET A 31 -4.71 9.27 -3.31
N HIS A 32 -3.41 9.48 -3.56
CA HIS A 32 -2.51 8.40 -3.96
C HIS A 32 -2.33 7.38 -2.83
N VAL A 33 -2.23 7.84 -1.58
CA VAL A 33 -2.15 6.97 -0.41
C VAL A 33 -3.40 6.11 -0.30
N ASN A 34 -4.60 6.70 -0.40
CA ASN A 34 -5.85 5.94 -0.31
C ASN A 34 -6.00 4.91 -1.45
N ILE A 35 -5.61 5.25 -2.68
CA ILE A 35 -5.61 4.30 -3.81
C ILE A 35 -4.56 3.21 -3.58
N ALA A 36 -3.36 3.55 -3.14
CA ALA A 36 -2.30 2.57 -2.88
C ALA A 36 -2.70 1.59 -1.77
N LEU A 37 -3.33 2.09 -0.69
CA LEU A 37 -3.89 1.25 0.37
C LEU A 37 -5.03 0.36 -0.16
N GLY A 38 -5.91 0.88 -1.01
CA GLY A 38 -6.93 0.08 -1.70
C GLY A 38 -6.31 -1.04 -2.56
N LEU A 39 -5.28 -0.70 -3.34
CA LEU A 39 -4.54 -1.67 -4.15
C LEU A 39 -3.81 -2.73 -3.30
N GLN A 40 -3.32 -2.36 -2.11
CA GLN A 40 -2.72 -3.30 -1.18
C GLN A 40 -3.76 -4.26 -0.60
N ARG A 41 -4.94 -3.73 -0.22
CA ARG A 41 -6.07 -4.53 0.28
C ARG A 41 -6.59 -5.53 -0.75
N GLU A 42 -6.73 -5.11 -2.01
CA GLU A 42 -7.09 -5.98 -3.14
C GLU A 42 -5.94 -6.88 -3.61
N GLY A 43 -4.76 -6.78 -2.99
CA GLY A 43 -3.64 -7.68 -3.25
C GLY A 43 -2.78 -7.35 -4.48
N PHE A 44 -3.03 -6.25 -5.19
CA PHE A 44 -2.18 -5.81 -6.32
C PHE A 44 -0.77 -5.36 -5.90
N LEU A 45 -0.66 -4.74 -4.73
CA LEU A 45 0.62 -4.27 -4.17
C LEU A 45 1.08 -5.12 -3.00
N SER A 46 2.40 -5.25 -2.84
CA SER A 46 3.02 -5.96 -1.72
C SER A 46 3.12 -5.09 -0.48
N SER A 47 3.54 -3.84 -0.65
CA SER A 47 3.77 -2.92 0.46
C SER A 47 3.53 -1.47 0.02
N VAL A 48 3.14 -0.65 0.98
CA VAL A 48 2.95 0.80 0.82
C VAL A 48 3.65 1.47 1.99
N THR A 49 4.77 2.14 1.74
CA THR A 49 5.60 2.75 2.79
C THR A 49 5.90 4.21 2.46
N LEU A 50 5.71 5.10 3.43
CA LEU A 50 6.12 6.49 3.30
C LEU A 50 7.64 6.60 3.53
N GLY A 51 8.34 7.34 2.69
CA GLY A 51 9.78 7.54 2.84
C GLY A 51 10.30 8.80 2.16
N GLY A 52 11.62 8.91 2.08
CA GLY A 52 12.31 9.98 1.37
C GLY A 52 12.46 9.73 -0.14
N PRO A 53 13.34 10.50 -0.82
CA PRO A 53 13.63 10.31 -2.24
C PRO A 53 14.45 9.04 -2.51
N THR A 54 15.10 8.48 -1.49
CA THR A 54 15.83 7.22 -1.53
C THR A 54 14.91 6.06 -1.17
N PRO A 55 15.06 4.89 -1.83
CA PRO A 55 14.24 3.72 -1.53
C PRO A 55 14.49 3.25 -0.10
N PRO A 56 13.44 2.77 0.61
CA PRO A 56 13.64 2.08 1.87
C PRO A 56 14.46 0.82 1.61
N ARG A 57 15.26 0.41 2.61
CA ARG A 57 16.00 -0.85 2.51
C ARG A 57 14.99 -2.00 2.33
N PRO A 58 15.12 -2.80 1.26
CA PRO A 58 14.27 -3.98 1.07
C PRO A 58 14.29 -4.85 2.33
N PHE A 59 13.17 -5.49 2.65
CA PHE A 59 13.08 -6.38 3.82
C PHE A 59 14.17 -7.47 3.82
N LEU A 60 14.56 -7.98 2.65
CA LEU A 60 15.64 -8.97 2.54
C LEU A 60 17.04 -8.43 2.87
N LEU A 61 17.24 -7.10 2.81
CA LEU A 61 18.49 -6.42 3.15
C LEU A 61 18.41 -5.71 4.50
N GLN A 62 17.30 -5.90 5.22
CA GLN A 62 17.22 -5.56 6.63
C GLN A 62 18.11 -6.52 7.40
N ALA A 63 18.73 -6.03 8.47
CA ALA A 63 19.62 -6.86 9.27
C ALA A 63 18.73 -7.94 9.92
N GLN A 64 18.83 -9.17 9.44
CA GLN A 64 18.35 -10.31 10.20
C GLN A 64 19.36 -10.52 11.33
N GLN A 65 18.88 -10.87 12.53
CA GLN A 65 19.79 -11.25 13.59
C GLN A 65 20.52 -12.53 13.16
N ASP A 66 21.83 -12.57 13.35
CA ASP A 66 22.62 -13.77 13.07
C ASP A 66 22.02 -14.98 13.83
N PRO A 67 22.01 -16.18 13.24
CA PRO A 67 21.41 -17.37 13.88
C PRO A 67 22.03 -17.64 15.26
N GLU A 68 23.35 -17.49 15.40
CA GLU A 68 24.04 -17.63 16.69
C GLU A 68 23.54 -16.65 17.76
N ARG A 69 23.11 -15.46 17.34
CA ARG A 69 22.56 -14.45 18.25
C ARG A 69 21.16 -14.84 18.71
N LEU A 70 20.38 -15.49 17.84
CA LEU A 70 19.06 -16.03 18.16
C LEU A 70 19.17 -17.22 19.14
N ASP A 71 20.14 -18.11 18.93
CA ASP A 71 20.37 -19.26 19.82
C ASP A 71 20.75 -18.81 21.24
N LYS A 72 21.69 -17.86 21.34
CA LYS A 72 22.07 -17.25 22.64
C LYS A 72 20.89 -16.55 23.31
N MET A 73 20.04 -15.91 22.53
CA MET A 73 18.81 -15.27 23.03
C MET A 73 17.82 -16.32 23.54
N ALA A 74 17.65 -17.44 22.83
CA ALA A 74 16.79 -18.54 23.24
C ALA A 74 17.27 -19.22 24.52
N GLU A 75 18.58 -19.51 24.63
CA GLU A 75 19.20 -20.06 25.84
C GLU A 75 18.99 -19.13 27.05
N LYS A 76 19.18 -17.82 26.86
CA LYS A 76 18.97 -16.83 27.90
C LYS A 76 17.50 -16.76 28.35
N LEU A 77 16.55 -16.84 27.42
CA LEU A 77 15.13 -16.89 27.73
C LEU A 77 14.70 -18.20 28.40
N ALA A 78 15.34 -19.32 28.07
CA ALA A 78 15.08 -20.60 28.71
C ALA A 78 15.53 -20.58 30.18
N ALA A 79 16.69 -19.95 30.47
CA ALA A 79 17.21 -19.76 31.81
C ALA A 79 16.41 -18.74 32.62
N GLU A 80 16.06 -17.62 31.99
CA GLU A 80 15.39 -16.48 32.64
C GLU A 80 14.12 -16.08 31.84
N PRO A 81 13.02 -16.86 31.95
CA PRO A 81 11.81 -16.62 31.16
C PRO A 81 11.16 -15.25 31.37
N TRP A 82 11.37 -14.66 32.56
CA TRP A 82 10.81 -13.35 32.91
C TRP A 82 11.38 -12.20 32.07
N LEU A 83 12.56 -12.37 31.45
CA LEU A 83 13.16 -11.37 30.54
C LEU A 83 12.38 -11.15 29.23
N ALA A 84 11.49 -12.08 28.87
CA ALA A 84 10.64 -11.96 27.69
C ALA A 84 9.57 -10.87 27.85
N TYR A 85 9.26 -10.48 29.10
CA TYR A 85 8.23 -9.50 29.40
C TYR A 85 8.85 -8.10 29.58
N PRO A 86 8.16 -7.02 29.18
CA PRO A 86 8.66 -5.66 29.37
C PRO A 86 8.72 -5.35 30.86
N THR A 87 9.91 -5.30 31.43
CA THR A 87 10.12 -4.78 32.78
C THR A 87 10.31 -3.27 32.68
N GLU A 88 9.43 -2.49 33.32
CA GLU A 88 9.61 -1.03 33.46
C GLU A 88 10.63 -0.72 34.58
N GLU A 89 11.70 -1.50 34.65
CA GLU A 89 12.72 -1.26 35.66
C GLU A 89 13.54 -0.04 35.24
N THR A 90 13.44 1.00 36.04
CA THR A 90 14.31 2.18 35.94
C THR A 90 15.47 2.00 36.90
N ASP A 91 16.69 2.27 36.44
CA ASP A 91 17.84 2.47 37.33
C ASP A 91 17.50 3.52 38.40
N ASP A 92 18.21 3.53 39.53
CA ASP A 92 18.09 4.54 40.60
C ASP A 92 18.20 6.01 40.11
N GLN A 93 18.71 6.20 38.89
CA GLN A 93 18.82 7.50 38.20
C GLN A 93 17.67 7.80 37.21
N GLY A 94 16.60 6.98 37.22
CA GLY A 94 15.42 7.13 36.35
C GLY A 94 15.64 6.73 34.88
N LYS A 95 16.75 6.08 34.54
CA LYS A 95 16.99 5.58 33.17
C LYS A 95 16.33 4.21 33.00
N LYS A 96 15.58 4.02 31.91
CA LYS A 96 15.07 2.69 31.54
C LYS A 96 16.25 1.72 31.36
N LEU A 97 16.24 0.61 32.11
CA LEU A 97 17.22 -0.46 31.93
C LEU A 97 17.14 -0.98 30.49
N LYS A 98 18.30 -1.24 29.88
CA LYS A 98 18.34 -1.80 28.52
C LYS A 98 17.69 -3.17 28.56
N SER A 99 16.71 -3.40 27.68
CA SER A 99 16.08 -4.72 27.58
C SER A 99 17.15 -5.81 27.48
N PRO A 100 17.05 -6.88 28.28
CA PRO A 100 18.05 -7.93 28.36
C PRO A 100 18.23 -8.71 27.05
N LEU A 101 17.27 -8.59 26.13
CA LEU A 101 17.26 -9.12 24.76
C LEU A 101 17.94 -8.19 23.73
N GLY A 102 18.44 -7.04 24.17
CA GLY A 102 18.91 -5.97 23.32
C GLY A 102 17.75 -5.10 22.79
N PRO A 103 18.07 -3.99 22.11
CA PRO A 103 17.04 -3.18 21.47
C PRO A 103 16.40 -3.96 20.32
N GLU A 104 15.07 -3.91 20.22
CA GLU A 104 14.35 -4.36 19.03
C GLU A 104 14.93 -3.65 17.80
N GLN A 105 15.29 -4.40 16.76
CA GLN A 105 15.78 -3.82 15.51
C GLN A 105 14.60 -3.26 14.72
N VAL A 106 14.12 -2.10 15.15
CA VAL A 106 13.11 -1.35 14.40
C VAL A 106 13.81 -0.69 13.22
N HIS A 107 13.53 -1.17 12.01
CA HIS A 107 13.96 -0.48 10.80
C HIS A 107 13.12 0.78 10.61
N GLU A 108 13.57 1.86 11.25
CA GLU A 108 12.92 3.16 11.11
C GLU A 108 13.16 3.71 9.70
N VAL A 109 12.10 3.73 8.89
CA VAL A 109 12.15 4.41 7.59
C VAL A 109 12.20 5.90 7.87
N HIS A 110 13.35 6.53 7.62
CA HIS A 110 13.49 7.97 7.79
C HIS A 110 12.53 8.70 6.83
N VAL A 111 11.48 9.30 7.40
CA VAL A 111 10.56 10.18 6.67
C VAL A 111 11.07 11.61 6.80
N PRO A 112 11.44 12.28 5.68
CA PRO A 112 11.87 13.66 5.74
C PRO A 112 10.80 14.57 6.34
N GLN A 113 11.20 15.49 7.21
CA GLN A 113 10.29 16.51 7.76
C GLN A 113 9.66 17.35 6.64
N ASN A 114 10.44 17.73 5.62
CA ASN A 114 9.95 18.49 4.47
C ASN A 114 9.00 17.65 3.59
N PRO A 115 7.71 18.03 3.44
CA PRO A 115 6.74 17.32 2.62
C PRO A 115 7.13 17.15 1.15
N ALA A 116 7.85 18.12 0.57
CA ALA A 116 8.25 18.09 -0.83
C ALA A 116 9.27 16.99 -1.14
N ARG A 117 10.04 16.55 -0.12
CA ARG A 117 11.01 15.46 -0.25
C ARG A 117 10.41 14.09 0.00
N ARG A 118 9.15 14.01 0.46
CA ARG A 118 8.49 12.73 0.76
C ARG A 118 8.06 12.04 -0.53
N ARG A 119 8.26 10.72 -0.59
CA ARG A 119 7.75 9.85 -1.65
C ARG A 119 7.00 8.68 -1.02
N LEU A 120 6.02 8.16 -1.76
CA LEU A 120 5.34 6.94 -1.40
C LEU A 120 5.99 5.80 -2.17
N TRP A 121 6.61 4.88 -1.44
CA TRP A 121 7.27 3.71 -1.99
C TRP A 121 6.30 2.54 -2.02
N LEU A 122 6.20 1.90 -3.18
CA LEU A 122 5.25 0.83 -3.48
C LEU A 122 6.02 -0.43 -3.89
N GLY A 123 5.71 -1.55 -3.24
CA GLY A 123 6.21 -2.87 -3.64
C GLY A 123 5.33 -3.49 -4.73
N LEU A 124 5.92 -3.77 -5.89
CA LEU A 124 5.22 -4.41 -7.00
C LEU A 124 5.27 -5.94 -6.87
N LYS A 125 4.19 -6.61 -7.26
CA LYS A 125 4.09 -8.08 -7.23
C LYS A 125 4.24 -8.69 -8.61
N TYR A 126 4.91 -9.82 -8.64
CA TYR A 126 5.09 -10.66 -9.83
C TYR A 126 4.80 -12.11 -9.45
N TRP A 127 4.04 -12.80 -10.29
CA TRP A 127 3.66 -14.19 -10.10
C TRP A 127 3.78 -14.93 -11.43
N GLN A 128 4.36 -16.14 -11.44
CA GLN A 128 4.56 -16.94 -12.65
C GLN A 128 5.15 -16.15 -13.84
N ASN A 129 6.20 -15.35 -13.57
CA ASN A 129 6.80 -14.47 -14.57
C ASN A 129 5.85 -13.45 -15.20
N GLU A 130 4.72 -13.10 -14.57
CA GLU A 130 3.80 -12.04 -14.98
C GLU A 130 3.62 -10.99 -13.88
N PRO A 131 3.42 -9.70 -14.20
CA PRO A 131 3.06 -8.71 -13.19
C PRO A 131 1.62 -8.93 -12.73
N VAL A 132 1.38 -8.82 -11.43
CA VAL A 132 0.01 -8.87 -10.86
C VAL A 132 -0.80 -7.63 -11.25
N LEU A 133 -0.15 -6.48 -11.33
CA LEU A 133 -0.72 -5.24 -11.85
C LEU A 133 -0.29 -5.07 -13.31
N LYS A 134 -1.10 -5.51 -14.26
CA LYS A 134 -0.78 -5.45 -15.70
C LYS A 134 -1.17 -4.10 -16.30
N ASN A 135 -2.39 -3.65 -15.99
CA ASN A 135 -2.99 -2.44 -16.51
C ASN A 135 -3.59 -1.62 -15.38
N MET A 136 -3.43 -0.30 -15.48
CA MET A 136 -4.05 0.67 -14.58
C MET A 136 -4.56 1.83 -15.42
N LYS A 137 -5.85 1.81 -15.78
CA LYS A 137 -6.45 2.81 -16.68
C LYS A 137 -7.31 3.78 -15.91
N LEU A 138 -7.20 5.06 -16.24
CA LEU A 138 -8.05 6.10 -15.68
C LEU A 138 -9.46 6.04 -16.31
N VAL A 139 -10.50 6.11 -15.48
CA VAL A 139 -11.91 6.17 -15.93
C VAL A 139 -12.36 7.62 -16.07
N SER A 140 -12.32 8.39 -14.96
CA SER A 140 -12.56 9.83 -15.00
C SER A 140 -11.31 10.58 -15.42
N LYS A 141 -11.34 11.19 -16.61
CA LYS A 141 -10.25 12.04 -17.08
C LYS A 141 -10.42 13.47 -16.53
N PRO A 142 -9.35 14.27 -16.46
CA PRO A 142 -9.44 15.68 -16.09
C PRO A 142 -10.46 16.46 -16.93
N THR A 143 -10.54 16.13 -18.22
CA THR A 143 -11.46 16.72 -19.20
C THR A 143 -12.91 16.25 -19.05
N ARG A 144 -13.13 15.02 -18.56
CA ARG A 144 -14.46 14.44 -18.38
C ARG A 144 -14.49 13.54 -17.15
N ARG A 145 -15.14 14.02 -16.10
CA ARG A 145 -15.38 13.29 -14.85
C ARG A 145 -16.68 12.50 -14.95
N ILE A 146 -16.65 11.26 -14.48
CA ILE A 146 -17.78 10.33 -14.56
C ILE A 146 -18.21 9.97 -13.14
N TRP A 147 -19.44 10.35 -12.81
CA TRP A 147 -20.09 10.02 -11.55
C TRP A 147 -21.05 8.86 -11.78
N LEU A 148 -21.06 7.90 -10.86
CA LEU A 148 -21.86 6.69 -10.93
C LEU A 148 -22.69 6.55 -9.66
N THR A 149 -23.95 6.13 -9.83
CA THR A 149 -24.80 5.75 -8.70
C THR A 149 -24.48 4.33 -8.23
N SER A 150 -24.98 3.94 -7.06
CA SER A 150 -24.83 2.58 -6.56
C SER A 150 -25.48 1.54 -7.48
N GLU A 151 -26.58 1.89 -8.14
CA GLU A 151 -27.24 1.04 -9.14
C GLU A 151 -26.40 0.85 -10.40
N ASP A 152 -25.74 1.92 -10.87
CA ASP A 152 -24.82 1.86 -12.01
C ASP A 152 -23.61 0.98 -11.70
N LEU A 153 -23.03 1.14 -10.50
CA LEU A 153 -21.94 0.29 -10.02
C LEU A 153 -22.39 -1.19 -9.90
N GLY A 154 -23.64 -1.43 -9.51
CA GLY A 154 -24.24 -2.76 -9.47
C GLY A 154 -24.36 -3.41 -10.85
N LYS A 155 -24.64 -2.62 -11.90
CA LYS A 155 -24.63 -3.10 -13.30
C LYS A 155 -23.19 -3.39 -13.77
N ILE A 156 -22.27 -2.46 -13.52
CA ILE A 156 -20.86 -2.53 -13.94
C ILE A 156 -20.14 -3.74 -13.33
N THR A 157 -20.34 -3.99 -12.03
CA THR A 157 -19.75 -5.14 -11.33
C THR A 157 -20.26 -6.48 -11.87
N ARG A 158 -21.48 -6.52 -12.42
CA ARG A 158 -22.09 -7.70 -13.09
C ARG A 158 -21.79 -7.74 -14.60
N THR A 159 -20.71 -7.09 -15.03
CA THR A 159 -20.25 -7.07 -16.44
C THR A 159 -21.21 -6.38 -17.41
N ARG A 160 -22.24 -5.67 -16.92
CA ARG A 160 -23.14 -4.87 -17.76
C ARG A 160 -22.61 -3.45 -17.87
N GLU A 161 -22.73 -2.87 -19.05
CA GLU A 161 -22.35 -1.47 -19.25
C GLU A 161 -23.40 -0.55 -18.59
N SER A 162 -22.93 0.53 -17.94
CA SER A 162 -23.82 1.59 -17.45
C SER A 162 -23.20 2.97 -17.69
N SER A 163 -24.08 3.92 -18.02
CA SER A 163 -23.73 5.30 -18.37
C SER A 163 -22.70 5.39 -19.51
N TYR A 164 -21.41 5.50 -19.20
CA TYR A 164 -20.29 5.61 -20.15
C TYR A 164 -19.13 4.68 -19.79
N VAL A 165 -19.36 3.73 -18.88
CA VAL A 165 -18.34 2.85 -18.33
C VAL A 165 -18.71 1.41 -18.68
N LYS A 166 -17.78 0.72 -19.35
CA LYS A 166 -17.92 -0.70 -19.67
C LYS A 166 -17.97 -1.52 -18.39
N GLY A 167 -18.67 -2.66 -18.42
CA GLY A 167 -18.65 -3.61 -17.32
C GLY A 167 -17.24 -4.08 -16.94
N LEU A 168 -17.08 -4.62 -15.73
CA LEU A 168 -15.87 -5.33 -15.33
C LEU A 168 -15.85 -6.68 -16.07
N THR A 169 -14.91 -6.84 -17.00
CA THR A 169 -14.85 -7.99 -17.92
C THR A 169 -13.70 -8.93 -17.59
N HIS A 170 -12.62 -8.42 -16.99
CA HIS A 170 -11.48 -9.26 -16.65
C HIS A 170 -11.66 -9.88 -15.25
N PRO A 171 -11.36 -11.17 -15.07
CA PRO A 171 -11.30 -11.76 -13.74
C PRO A 171 -10.29 -11.02 -12.85
N GLY A 172 -10.67 -10.72 -11.61
CA GLY A 172 -9.83 -9.93 -10.70
C GLY A 172 -9.79 -8.44 -11.00
N GLU A 173 -10.52 -7.96 -12.01
CA GLU A 173 -10.59 -6.52 -12.30
C GLU A 173 -11.27 -5.76 -11.16
N CYS A 174 -10.61 -4.71 -10.71
CA CYS A 174 -11.06 -3.82 -9.66
C CYS A 174 -11.22 -2.40 -10.21
N MET A 175 -12.26 -1.71 -9.75
CA MET A 175 -12.49 -0.30 -10.07
C MET A 175 -12.54 0.48 -8.76
N PHE A 176 -11.73 1.53 -8.66
CA PHE A 176 -11.71 2.40 -7.50
C PHE A 176 -12.60 3.61 -7.73
N VAL A 177 -13.44 3.92 -6.74
CA VAL A 177 -14.41 5.01 -6.78
C VAL A 177 -14.16 5.93 -5.59
N THR A 178 -14.13 7.24 -5.81
CA THR A 178 -14.12 8.22 -4.71
C THR A 178 -15.54 8.48 -4.26
N THR A 179 -15.78 8.23 -2.98
CA THR A 179 -17.06 8.42 -2.29
C THR A 179 -16.88 9.38 -1.12
N ASP A 180 -17.97 9.74 -0.45
CA ASP A 180 -17.93 10.60 0.75
C ASP A 180 -17.20 9.93 1.93
N ARG A 181 -17.17 8.58 1.95
CA ARG A 181 -16.49 7.78 2.98
C ARG A 181 -15.05 7.41 2.61
N GLY A 182 -14.52 7.98 1.53
CA GLY A 182 -13.17 7.70 1.03
C GLY A 182 -13.16 6.97 -0.30
N ILE A 183 -11.98 6.46 -0.68
CA ILE A 183 -11.80 5.71 -1.93
C ILE A 183 -12.00 4.23 -1.62
N LEU A 184 -12.98 3.64 -2.29
CA LEU A 184 -13.40 2.25 -2.09
C LEU A 184 -13.42 1.53 -3.43
N GLU A 185 -13.43 0.20 -3.37
CA GLU A 185 -13.62 -0.63 -4.56
C GLU A 185 -15.11 -0.65 -4.97
N ALA A 186 -15.41 -0.90 -6.25
CA ALA A 186 -16.75 -0.80 -6.80
C ALA A 186 -17.76 -1.76 -6.16
N ARG A 187 -17.37 -3.00 -5.83
CA ARG A 187 -18.19 -3.98 -5.09
C ARG A 187 -18.43 -3.52 -3.65
N GLU A 188 -17.40 -3.01 -2.95
CA GLU A 188 -17.59 -2.41 -1.62
C GLU A 188 -18.59 -1.23 -1.66
N CYS A 189 -18.56 -0.42 -2.73
CA CYS A 189 -19.52 0.67 -2.93
C CYS A 189 -20.96 0.15 -3.11
N VAL A 190 -21.13 -0.93 -3.88
CA VAL A 190 -22.45 -1.57 -4.10
C VAL A 190 -23.00 -2.13 -2.79
N GLU A 191 -22.18 -2.84 -2.01
CA GLU A 191 -22.57 -3.39 -0.71
C GLU A 191 -23.03 -2.29 0.25
N ARG A 192 -22.31 -1.17 0.28
CA ARG A 192 -22.61 -0.02 1.14
C ARG A 192 -23.64 0.94 0.57
N LYS A 193 -24.17 0.66 -0.63
CA LYS A 193 -25.11 1.51 -1.39
C LYS A 193 -24.59 2.94 -1.58
N LEU A 194 -23.29 3.08 -1.85
CA LEU A 194 -22.62 4.36 -2.09
C LEU A 194 -22.39 4.57 -3.60
N GLY A 195 -22.61 5.80 -4.06
CA GLY A 195 -22.17 6.26 -5.37
C GLY A 195 -20.88 7.08 -5.26
N GLY A 196 -20.36 7.53 -6.40
CA GLY A 196 -19.18 8.36 -6.41
C GLY A 196 -18.58 8.56 -7.80
N MET A 197 -17.43 9.23 -7.84
CA MET A 197 -16.69 9.43 -9.10
C MET A 197 -15.74 8.25 -9.34
N ALA A 198 -15.85 7.63 -10.52
CA ALA A 198 -14.99 6.51 -10.90
C ALA A 198 -13.58 7.00 -11.22
N LEU A 199 -12.56 6.52 -10.50
CA LEU A 199 -11.19 6.99 -10.63
C LEU A 199 -10.41 6.20 -11.69
N CYS A 200 -10.14 4.93 -11.41
CA CYS A 200 -9.34 4.06 -12.26
C CYS A 200 -9.82 2.61 -12.18
N ARG A 201 -9.46 1.84 -13.21
CA ARG A 201 -9.63 0.39 -13.32
C ARG A 201 -8.26 -0.28 -13.33
N VAL A 202 -8.13 -1.38 -12.61
CA VAL A 202 -6.88 -2.11 -12.41
C VAL A 202 -7.10 -3.61 -12.59
N TRP A 203 -6.23 -4.26 -13.34
CA TRP A 203 -6.19 -5.72 -13.58
C TRP A 203 -4.82 -6.15 -14.13
#